data_AF-A0A4Q2AF83-F1
#
_entry.id   AF-A0A4Q2AF83-F1
#
_cell.length_a   1.000
_cell.length_b   1.000
_cell.length_c   1.000
_cell.angle_alpha   90.00
_cell.angle_beta   90.00
_cell.angle_gamma   90.00
#
_symmetry.space_group_name_H-M   'P 1'
#
loop_
_entity.id
_entity.type
_entity.pdbx_description
1 polymer ?
#
loop_
_entity_poly.entity_id
_entity_poly.type
_entity_poly.pdbx_seq_one_letter_code
_entity_poly.pdbx_strand_id
1 'polypeptide(L)'
;MSIRKIVSLVAAVAFTAVSAAPAFAVTVSRADGQPMNPNGEPFSVSGLTSLSKGSISATCTATFNGTITSTGIVNITSTTFSGGGTCGLISGTASSTSPWTGQADSTTQLSINNVQVNVALLGACGPSKVVTAWNDPNSSLTFNNSVLTPNCSVSGTVTTSPKFHVQ
;
A
#
# COMPACT_ATOMS: atom_id res chain seq x y z
N MET A 1 67.13 41.92 -0.29
CA MET A 1 66.96 40.71 -1.13
C MET A 1 66.19 39.68 -0.33
N SER A 2 65.20 39.05 -0.96
CA SER A 2 63.95 38.54 -0.37
C SER A 2 64.07 37.15 0.28
N ILE A 3 63.60 36.99 1.52
CA ILE A 3 63.33 35.67 2.12
C ILE A 3 61.87 35.31 1.82
N ARG A 4 61.68 34.24 1.05
CA ARG A 4 60.38 33.77 0.56
C ARG A 4 59.70 32.90 1.63
N LYS A 5 58.43 33.22 1.91
CA LYS A 5 57.43 32.41 2.62
C LYS A 5 57.01 31.19 1.77
N ILE A 6 56.21 30.31 2.40
CA ILE A 6 55.06 29.50 1.89
C ILE A 6 55.28 28.01 2.25
N VAL A 7 54.74 27.51 3.37
CA VAL A 7 53.32 27.19 3.72
C VAL A 7 52.96 25.76 3.33
N SER A 8 52.67 24.96 4.36
CA SER A 8 52.07 23.63 4.31
C SER A 8 50.75 23.63 3.54
N LEU A 9 50.60 22.69 2.62
CA LEU A 9 49.34 22.37 1.97
C LEU A 9 48.88 20.99 2.44
N VAL A 10 48.06 20.98 3.50
CA VAL A 10 47.21 19.84 3.84
C VAL A 10 45.87 20.11 3.18
N ALA A 11 45.57 19.40 2.09
CA ALA A 11 44.28 19.46 1.43
C ALA A 11 43.27 18.61 2.22
N ALA A 12 42.42 19.25 3.01
CA ALA A 12 41.25 18.61 3.60
C ALA A 12 40.13 18.57 2.55
N VAL A 13 39.89 17.38 1.98
CA VAL A 13 38.75 17.14 1.09
C VAL A 13 37.50 16.98 1.98
N ALA A 14 36.69 18.03 2.07
CA ALA A 14 35.38 17.96 2.70
C ALA A 14 34.41 17.25 1.74
N PHE A 15 34.07 16.00 2.03
CA PHE A 15 32.95 15.30 1.41
C PHE A 15 31.64 15.85 2.02
N THR A 16 31.07 16.89 1.41
CA THR A 16 29.66 17.22 1.64
C THR A 16 28.81 16.21 0.88
N ALA A 17 28.50 15.08 1.51
CA ALA A 17 27.42 14.22 1.08
C ALA A 17 26.11 15.00 1.25
N VAL A 18 25.66 15.65 0.19
CA VAL A 18 24.27 16.12 0.08
C VAL A 18 23.43 14.85 -0.01
N SER A 19 23.00 14.34 1.15
CA SER A 19 21.96 13.34 1.22
C SER A 19 20.71 13.96 0.61
N ALA A 20 20.43 13.62 -0.64
CA ALA A 20 19.13 13.85 -1.25
C ALA A 20 18.12 13.01 -0.45
N ALA A 21 17.58 13.60 0.62
CA ALA A 21 16.38 13.07 1.25
C ALA A 21 15.29 13.07 0.17
N PRO A 22 14.62 11.94 -0.11
CA PRO A 22 13.50 11.95 -1.04
C PRO A 22 12.46 12.92 -0.47
N ALA A 23 12.10 13.94 -1.24
CA ALA A 23 11.41 15.14 -0.77
C ALA A 23 9.92 14.94 -0.43
N PHE A 24 9.44 13.70 -0.24
CA PHE A 24 8.09 13.39 0.23
C PHE A 24 8.13 12.10 1.05
N ALA A 25 8.67 12.16 2.27
CA ALA A 25 8.51 11.08 3.22
C ALA A 25 7.06 11.11 3.71
N VAL A 26 6.20 10.32 3.06
CA VAL A 26 4.83 10.09 3.55
C VAL A 26 4.93 9.48 4.93
N THR A 27 4.30 10.15 5.89
CA THR A 27 4.21 9.73 7.28
C THR A 27 2.82 9.16 7.53
N VAL A 28 2.80 8.02 8.22
CA VAL A 28 1.56 7.40 8.70
C VAL A 28 1.53 7.49 10.21
N SER A 29 0.36 7.78 10.76
CA SER A 29 0.11 7.77 12.20
C SER A 29 -1.30 7.25 12.49
N ARG A 30 -1.56 6.83 13.74
CA ARG A 30 -2.92 6.43 14.14
C ARG A 30 -3.76 7.68 14.41
N ALA A 31 -5.00 7.66 13.93
CA ALA A 31 -5.94 8.77 14.12
C ALA A 31 -6.44 8.92 15.56
N ASP A 32 -6.27 7.90 16.40
CA ASP A 32 -6.58 7.95 17.82
C ASP A 32 -5.43 8.49 18.69
N GLY A 33 -4.33 8.92 18.08
CA GLY A 33 -3.17 9.51 18.76
C GLY A 33 -2.28 8.49 19.50
N GLN A 34 -2.57 7.19 19.40
CA GLN A 34 -1.69 6.17 19.96
C GLN A 34 -0.42 6.02 19.12
N PRO A 35 0.73 5.69 19.73
CA PRO A 35 1.95 5.42 18.98
C PRO A 35 1.75 4.22 18.06
N MET A 36 2.36 4.25 16.88
CA MET A 36 2.40 3.10 15.99
C MET A 36 3.31 2.00 16.56
N ASN A 37 2.97 0.75 16.32
CA ASN A 37 3.84 -0.37 16.61
C ASN A 37 5.14 -0.26 15.79
N PRO A 38 6.32 -0.29 16.44
CA PRO A 38 7.61 -0.16 15.75
C PRO A 38 7.89 -1.30 14.75
N ASN A 39 7.24 -2.46 14.92
CA ASN A 39 7.39 -3.60 14.02
C ASN A 39 6.33 -3.62 12.87
N GLY A 40 5.53 -2.56 12.76
CA GLY A 40 4.38 -2.48 11.85
C GLY A 40 3.06 -2.56 12.62
N GLU A 41 2.22 -1.56 12.43
CA GLU A 41 0.90 -1.47 13.06
C GLU A 41 -0.05 -2.45 12.38
N PRO A 42 -0.63 -3.43 13.11
CA PRO A 42 -1.61 -4.32 12.54
C PRO A 42 -2.88 -3.55 12.16
N PHE A 43 -3.44 -3.87 10.99
CA PHE A 43 -4.69 -3.30 10.54
C PHE A 43 -5.62 -4.37 9.97
N SER A 44 -6.90 -4.06 10.01
CA SER A 44 -7.94 -4.70 9.21
C SER A 44 -8.62 -3.65 8.34
N VAL A 45 -8.77 -3.91 7.06
CA VAL A 45 -9.43 -3.04 6.10
C VAL A 45 -10.65 -3.76 5.57
N SER A 46 -11.83 -3.16 5.65
CA SER A 46 -13.06 -3.81 5.19
C SER A 46 -14.00 -2.85 4.46
N GLY A 47 -14.74 -3.36 3.48
CA GLY A 47 -15.76 -2.59 2.77
C GLY A 47 -16.28 -3.31 1.54
N LEU A 48 -17.24 -2.67 0.86
CA LEU A 48 -17.84 -3.22 -0.36
C LEU A 48 -16.92 -3.01 -1.55
N THR A 49 -16.65 -4.11 -2.24
CA THR A 49 -15.88 -4.13 -3.49
C THR A 49 -16.65 -4.88 -4.56
N SER A 50 -16.54 -4.42 -5.80
CA SER A 50 -17.05 -5.11 -6.98
C SER A 50 -15.87 -5.65 -7.77
N LEU A 51 -15.82 -6.97 -7.93
CA LEU A 51 -14.88 -7.64 -8.81
C LEU A 51 -15.61 -8.03 -10.09
N SER A 52 -15.12 -7.54 -11.23
CA SER A 52 -15.55 -7.98 -12.55
C SER A 52 -14.53 -8.94 -13.16
N LYS A 53 -15.01 -9.91 -13.93
CA LYS A 53 -14.21 -10.78 -14.81
C LYS A 53 -14.98 -11.04 -16.09
N GLY A 54 -14.54 -10.43 -17.18
CA GLY A 54 -15.30 -10.42 -18.44
C GLY A 54 -16.68 -9.78 -18.24
N SER A 55 -17.75 -10.53 -18.56
CA SER A 55 -19.14 -10.08 -18.40
C SER A 55 -19.76 -10.38 -17.03
N ILE A 56 -19.03 -11.03 -16.13
CA ILE A 56 -19.52 -11.40 -14.79
C ILE A 56 -18.99 -10.39 -13.76
N SER A 57 -19.86 -9.89 -12.91
CA SER A 57 -19.50 -9.02 -11.78
C SER A 57 -20.06 -9.56 -10.48
N ALA A 58 -19.26 -9.50 -9.42
CA ALA A 58 -19.63 -9.89 -8.07
C ALA A 58 -19.37 -8.71 -7.13
N THR A 59 -20.36 -8.37 -6.31
CA THR A 59 -20.20 -7.34 -5.26
C THR A 59 -20.10 -8.04 -3.91
N CYS A 60 -18.95 -7.90 -3.27
CA CYS A 60 -18.58 -8.61 -2.05
C CYS A 60 -18.03 -7.66 -1.01
N THR A 61 -18.26 -7.98 0.26
CA THR A 61 -17.54 -7.37 1.37
C THR A 61 -16.15 -7.99 1.40
N ALA A 62 -15.15 -7.21 1.02
CA ALA A 62 -13.75 -7.61 1.09
C ALA A 62 -13.16 -7.17 2.42
N THR A 63 -12.41 -8.06 3.05
CA THR A 63 -11.62 -7.76 4.25
C THR A 63 -10.17 -8.16 4.02
N PHE A 64 -9.25 -7.22 4.23
CA PHE A 64 -7.81 -7.41 4.10
C PHE A 64 -7.16 -7.17 5.46
N ASN A 65 -6.27 -8.07 5.87
CA ASN A 65 -5.53 -7.90 7.11
C ASN A 65 -4.04 -7.85 6.82
N GLY A 66 -3.34 -7.00 7.56
CA GLY A 66 -1.94 -6.73 7.31
C GLY A 66 -1.31 -5.86 8.36
N THR A 67 -0.15 -5.31 8.01
CA THR A 67 0.60 -4.36 8.82
C THR A 67 0.98 -3.14 8.00
N ILE A 68 1.04 -1.97 8.64
CA ILE A 68 1.50 -0.73 8.04
C ILE A 68 2.58 -0.07 8.91
N THR A 69 3.66 0.41 8.30
CA THR A 69 4.72 1.14 9.02
C THR A 69 4.42 2.64 9.06
N SER A 70 5.11 3.38 9.94
CA SER A 70 5.06 4.85 9.98
C SER A 70 5.58 5.53 8.71
N THR A 71 6.30 4.80 7.86
CA THR A 71 6.76 5.24 6.53
C THR A 71 5.81 4.84 5.41
N GLY A 72 4.63 4.30 5.74
CA GLY A 72 3.60 3.93 4.77
C GLY A 72 3.84 2.62 4.02
N ILE A 73 4.77 1.77 4.46
CA ILE A 73 4.96 0.43 3.88
C ILE A 73 3.82 -0.45 4.36
N VAL A 74 3.11 -1.07 3.43
CA VAL A 74 1.97 -1.95 3.70
C VAL A 74 2.31 -3.40 3.37
N ASN A 75 1.90 -4.32 4.23
CA ASN A 75 2.05 -5.75 4.02
C ASN A 75 0.73 -6.47 4.35
N ILE A 76 0.00 -6.92 3.33
CA ILE A 76 -1.27 -7.63 3.45
C ILE A 76 -0.99 -9.13 3.39
N THR A 77 -1.36 -9.84 4.45
CA THR A 77 -1.08 -11.28 4.63
C THR A 77 -2.33 -12.13 4.65
N SER A 78 -3.52 -11.53 4.65
CA SER A 78 -4.76 -12.27 4.45
C SER A 78 -5.82 -11.42 3.77
N THR A 79 -6.65 -12.10 2.98
CA THR A 79 -7.76 -11.51 2.27
C THR A 79 -8.96 -12.44 2.36
N THR A 80 -10.13 -11.91 2.69
CA THR A 80 -11.38 -12.66 2.67
C THR A 80 -12.43 -11.88 1.88
N PHE A 81 -13.28 -12.62 1.16
CA PHE A 81 -14.39 -12.07 0.40
C PHE A 81 -15.66 -12.75 0.92
N SER A 82 -16.60 -11.94 1.39
CA SER A 82 -17.83 -12.42 2.02
C SER A 82 -19.05 -11.73 1.43
N GLY A 83 -20.21 -12.36 1.57
CA GLY A 83 -21.45 -11.92 0.93
C GLY A 83 -22.24 -13.10 0.37
N GLY A 84 -23.32 -12.80 -0.33
CA GLY A 84 -24.13 -13.81 -1.03
C GLY A 84 -23.60 -14.14 -2.44
N GLY A 85 -24.20 -15.15 -3.06
CA GLY A 85 -23.97 -15.47 -4.47
C GLY A 85 -22.54 -15.90 -4.79
N THR A 86 -21.89 -15.19 -5.71
CA THR A 86 -20.57 -15.54 -6.26
C THR A 86 -19.40 -15.17 -5.36
N CYS A 87 -19.62 -14.49 -4.22
CA CYS A 87 -18.54 -14.07 -3.31
C CYS A 87 -17.78 -15.25 -2.69
N GLY A 88 -18.47 -16.36 -2.41
CA GLY A 88 -17.83 -17.58 -1.90
C GLY A 88 -16.93 -18.28 -2.92
N LEU A 89 -16.97 -17.85 -4.20
CA LEU A 89 -16.11 -18.36 -5.26
C LEU A 89 -14.82 -17.53 -5.40
N ILE A 90 -14.72 -16.39 -4.69
CA ILE A 90 -13.58 -15.47 -4.79
C ILE A 90 -12.65 -15.71 -3.60
N SER A 91 -11.39 -15.94 -3.90
CA SER A 91 -10.32 -16.08 -2.91
C SER A 91 -9.16 -15.16 -3.29
N GLY A 92 -8.50 -14.55 -2.31
CA GLY A 92 -7.24 -13.84 -2.58
C GLY A 92 -6.05 -14.73 -2.25
N THR A 93 -4.92 -14.41 -2.85
CA THR A 93 -3.67 -15.20 -2.73
C THR A 93 -2.73 -14.68 -1.64
N ALA A 94 -3.04 -13.54 -1.02
CA ALA A 94 -2.21 -12.97 0.02
C ALA A 94 -2.05 -13.94 1.19
N SER A 95 -0.80 -14.21 1.55
CA SER A 95 -0.44 -15.07 2.68
C SER A 95 0.76 -14.48 3.42
N SER A 96 1.15 -15.08 4.55
CA SER A 96 2.39 -14.71 5.25
C SER A 96 3.66 -15.02 4.45
N THR A 97 3.61 -15.99 3.53
CA THR A 97 4.76 -16.37 2.69
C THR A 97 4.80 -15.66 1.34
N SER A 98 3.65 -15.14 0.88
CA SER A 98 3.51 -14.38 -0.36
C SER A 98 2.51 -13.24 -0.16
N PRO A 99 2.88 -12.18 0.58
CA PRO A 99 1.99 -11.08 0.87
C PRO A 99 1.79 -10.15 -0.33
N TRP A 100 0.69 -9.40 -0.33
CA TRP A 100 0.56 -8.23 -1.19
C TRP A 100 1.25 -7.06 -0.50
N THR A 101 2.18 -6.42 -1.20
CA THR A 101 2.99 -5.33 -0.64
C THR A 101 2.53 -4.01 -1.18
N GLY A 102 2.41 -3.00 -0.34
CA GLY A 102 1.97 -1.69 -0.75
C GLY A 102 2.82 -0.56 -0.19
N GLN A 103 2.55 0.64 -0.69
CA GLN A 103 3.22 1.86 -0.27
C GLN A 103 2.24 3.02 -0.35
N ALA A 104 2.13 3.80 0.72
CA ALA A 104 1.53 5.12 0.65
C ALA A 104 2.45 6.01 -0.20
N ASP A 105 1.99 6.34 -1.40
CA ASP A 105 2.76 7.09 -2.40
C ASP A 105 2.65 8.60 -2.16
N SER A 106 1.50 9.05 -1.63
CA SER A 106 1.23 10.44 -1.24
C SER A 106 0.12 10.50 -0.18
N THR A 107 -0.21 11.71 0.28
CA THR A 107 -1.36 11.97 1.18
C THR A 107 -2.73 11.64 0.58
N THR A 108 -2.80 11.20 -0.68
CA THR A 108 -4.05 10.89 -1.39
C THR A 108 -3.98 9.61 -2.20
N GLN A 109 -2.86 8.90 -2.19
CA GLN A 109 -2.64 7.74 -3.05
C GLN A 109 -1.83 6.65 -2.35
N LEU A 110 -2.25 5.41 -2.57
CA LEU A 110 -1.57 4.22 -2.09
C LEU A 110 -1.55 3.16 -3.18
N SER A 111 -0.38 2.60 -3.44
CA SER A 111 -0.21 1.49 -4.38
C SER A 111 -0.10 0.16 -3.64
N ILE A 112 -0.68 -0.88 -4.22
CA ILE A 112 -0.63 -2.27 -3.74
C ILE A 112 -0.15 -3.14 -4.91
N ASN A 113 0.92 -3.88 -4.68
CA ASN A 113 1.56 -4.78 -5.62
C ASN A 113 1.14 -6.22 -5.32
N ASN A 114 1.28 -7.07 -6.33
CA ASN A 114 0.95 -8.50 -6.28
C ASN A 114 -0.52 -8.79 -5.95
N VAL A 115 -1.43 -7.84 -6.18
CA VAL A 115 -2.86 -8.07 -5.98
C VAL A 115 -3.29 -9.18 -6.94
N GLN A 116 -3.72 -10.30 -6.37
CA GLN A 116 -4.13 -11.46 -7.12
C GLN A 116 -5.26 -12.20 -6.44
N VAL A 117 -6.38 -12.32 -7.15
CA VAL A 117 -7.56 -13.07 -6.72
C VAL A 117 -7.80 -14.25 -7.64
N ASN A 118 -8.34 -15.33 -7.10
CA ASN A 118 -8.78 -16.50 -7.83
C ASN A 118 -10.29 -16.60 -7.74
N VAL A 119 -10.95 -16.64 -8.90
CA VAL A 119 -12.38 -16.85 -9.02
C VAL A 119 -12.61 -18.28 -9.45
N ALA A 120 -13.21 -19.10 -8.59
CA ALA A 120 -13.47 -20.50 -8.89
C ALA A 120 -14.21 -20.64 -10.22
N LEU A 121 -13.80 -21.61 -11.03
CA LEU A 121 -14.30 -21.89 -12.39
C LEU A 121 -13.94 -20.86 -13.47
N LEU A 122 -13.62 -19.61 -13.12
CA LEU A 122 -13.25 -18.57 -14.09
C LEU A 122 -11.74 -18.30 -14.15
N GLY A 123 -10.99 -18.75 -13.13
CA GLY A 123 -9.54 -18.63 -13.04
C GLY A 123 -9.07 -17.36 -12.33
N ALA A 124 -7.75 -17.16 -12.35
CA ALA A 124 -7.10 -16.07 -11.64
C ALA A 124 -7.25 -14.70 -12.32
N CYS A 125 -7.13 -13.66 -11.51
CA CYS A 125 -6.97 -12.25 -11.87
C CYS A 125 -5.75 -11.73 -11.09
N GLY A 126 -4.78 -11.15 -11.78
CA GLY A 126 -3.47 -10.79 -11.24
C GLY A 126 -2.42 -11.91 -11.38
N PRO A 127 -1.20 -11.69 -10.86
CA PRO A 127 -0.78 -10.55 -10.04
C PRO A 127 -0.72 -9.23 -10.82
N SER A 128 -1.15 -8.13 -10.20
CA SER A 128 -1.10 -6.80 -10.79
C SER A 128 -0.82 -5.72 -9.74
N LYS A 129 -0.30 -4.59 -10.19
CA LYS A 129 -0.20 -3.37 -9.36
C LYS A 129 -1.52 -2.62 -9.44
N VAL A 130 -2.06 -2.29 -8.27
CA VAL A 130 -3.29 -1.53 -8.09
C VAL A 130 -2.95 -0.21 -7.42
N VAL A 131 -3.50 0.89 -7.93
CA VAL A 131 -3.34 2.22 -7.34
C VAL A 131 -4.70 2.63 -6.81
N THR A 132 -4.75 2.97 -5.53
CA THR A 132 -5.97 3.35 -4.81
C THR A 132 -5.92 4.82 -4.40
N ALA A 133 -7.08 5.45 -4.31
CA ALA A 133 -7.21 6.79 -3.74
C ALA A 133 -7.40 6.69 -2.23
N TRP A 134 -6.58 7.42 -1.47
CA TRP A 134 -6.70 7.55 -0.02
C TRP A 134 -7.58 8.74 0.35
N ASN A 135 -8.47 8.54 1.34
CA ASN A 135 -9.25 9.58 1.95
C ASN A 135 -8.94 9.64 3.45
N ASP A 136 -8.17 10.65 3.84
CA ASP A 136 -7.68 10.81 5.20
C ASP A 136 -8.78 10.97 6.26
N PRO A 137 -9.80 11.85 6.08
CA PRO A 137 -10.86 12.01 7.09
C PRO A 137 -11.66 10.74 7.37
N ASN A 138 -11.85 9.90 6.36
CA ASN A 138 -12.60 8.65 6.49
C ASN A 138 -11.70 7.44 6.75
N SER A 139 -10.38 7.60 6.68
CA SER A 139 -9.41 6.52 6.75
C SER A 139 -9.74 5.38 5.77
N SER A 140 -10.03 5.76 4.51
CA SER A 140 -10.56 4.84 3.50
C SER A 140 -9.75 4.83 2.21
N LEU A 141 -9.73 3.68 1.56
CA LEU A 141 -9.09 3.41 0.28
C LEU A 141 -10.18 3.15 -0.76
N THR A 142 -10.07 3.79 -1.91
CA THR A 142 -11.00 3.59 -3.04
C THR A 142 -10.28 3.02 -4.24
N PHE A 143 -10.79 1.89 -4.72
CA PHE A 143 -10.39 1.23 -5.96
C PHE A 143 -11.20 1.84 -7.10
N ASN A 144 -10.53 2.53 -8.03
CA ASN A 144 -11.17 3.19 -9.18
C ASN A 144 -11.00 2.33 -10.43
N ASN A 145 -11.85 1.30 -10.58
CA ASN A 145 -11.81 0.37 -11.72
C ASN A 145 -10.39 -0.16 -12.01
N SER A 146 -9.72 -0.63 -10.96
CA SER A 146 -8.33 -1.06 -11.05
C SER A 146 -8.26 -2.38 -11.82
N VAL A 147 -7.45 -2.42 -12.86
CA VAL A 147 -7.36 -3.58 -13.76
C VAL A 147 -6.48 -4.66 -13.13
N LEU A 148 -7.00 -5.90 -13.14
CA LEU A 148 -6.29 -7.12 -12.78
C LEU A 148 -6.25 -8.04 -14.01
N THR A 149 -5.06 -8.35 -14.51
CA THR A 149 -4.93 -9.15 -15.74
C THR A 149 -5.14 -10.64 -15.48
N PRO A 150 -5.80 -11.42 -16.36
CA PRO A 150 -6.49 -11.00 -17.57
C PRO A 150 -7.98 -10.70 -17.34
N ASN A 151 -8.47 -9.63 -17.98
CA ASN A 151 -9.89 -9.26 -18.10
C ASN A 151 -10.65 -9.14 -16.77
N CYS A 152 -10.00 -8.73 -15.68
CA CYS A 152 -10.68 -8.44 -14.43
C CYS A 152 -10.52 -6.97 -14.05
N SER A 153 -11.50 -6.43 -13.33
CA SER A 153 -11.35 -5.12 -12.69
C SER A 153 -11.93 -5.15 -11.29
N VAL A 154 -11.35 -4.35 -10.39
CA VAL A 154 -11.85 -4.19 -9.03
C VAL A 154 -12.20 -2.74 -8.77
N SER A 155 -13.37 -2.51 -8.19
CA SER A 155 -13.84 -1.20 -7.77
C SER A 155 -14.40 -1.27 -6.35
N GLY A 156 -14.51 -0.13 -5.68
CA GLY A 156 -15.17 -0.04 -4.37
C GLY A 156 -14.34 0.70 -3.34
N THR A 157 -14.86 0.77 -2.12
CA THR A 157 -14.26 1.53 -1.04
C THR A 157 -14.17 0.66 0.20
N VAL A 158 -13.01 0.69 0.84
CA VAL A 158 -12.71 -0.05 2.06
C VAL A 158 -12.15 0.90 3.11
N THR A 159 -12.46 0.65 4.38
CA THR A 159 -12.07 1.51 5.50
C THR A 159 -11.15 0.74 6.44
N THR A 160 -10.10 1.39 6.94
CA THR A 160 -9.14 0.78 7.85
C THR A 160 -9.65 0.81 9.30
N SER A 161 -9.23 -0.18 10.08
CA SER A 161 -9.33 -0.26 11.53
C SER A 161 -8.00 -0.81 12.08
N PRO A 162 -7.26 -0.07 12.93
CA PRO A 162 -7.58 1.28 13.39
C PRO A 162 -7.57 2.32 12.25
N LYS A 163 -8.06 3.52 12.54
CA LYS A 163 -8.00 4.64 11.59
C LYS A 163 -6.59 5.22 11.55
N PHE A 164 -6.15 5.64 10.38
CA PHE A 164 -4.83 6.21 10.13
C PHE A 164 -4.94 7.63 9.55
N HIS A 165 -3.89 8.40 9.76
CA HIS A 165 -3.59 9.61 8.99
C HIS A 165 -2.39 9.37 8.09
N VAL A 166 -2.41 9.94 6.89
CA VAL A 166 -1.33 9.90 5.90
C VAL A 166 -0.96 11.32 5.51
N GLN A 167 0.25 11.76 5.85
CA GLN A 167 0.71 13.16 5.78
C GLN A 167 2.07 13.30 5.10
#